data_AF-A0A4Y2S2Q8-F1
#
_entry.id   AF-A0A4Y2S2Q8-F1
#
_cell.length_a   1.000
_cell.length_b   1.000
_cell.length_c   1.000
_cell.angle_alpha   90.00
_cell.angle_beta   90.00
_cell.angle_gamma   90.00
#
_symmetry.space_group_name_H-M   'P 1'
#
loop_
_entity.id
_entity.type
_entity.pdbx_description
1 polymer ?
#
loop_
_entity_poly.entity_id
_entity_poly.type
_entity_poly.pdbx_seq_one_letter_code
_entity_poly.pdbx_strand_id
1 'polypeptide(L)'
;MLNNSNIGLTRFNIVLEVLHNANQITETVAERGTDQYVPFWSVVKEKNPNEFEIFLSDECNLKLDNFYYGLLSKAKKKKKWKDLWQVVKLCFIFSHGNASVERGFSVNKTILVENLKEQSLINQRRAYDGIKFLGGVENVSITKRMLLAARGARHLYRADLVRKEFLDKKASKTQEKKKIENELQQLYNQKKKIRLEKEKEETEFEEKIQNLEETRKSLL
;
A
#
# COMPACT_ATOMS: atom_id res chain seq x y z
N MET A 1 8.27 9.17 29.96
CA MET A 1 6.83 9.44 30.24
C MET A 1 6.43 9.29 31.72
N LEU A 2 7.30 8.85 32.62
CA LEU A 2 6.96 8.58 34.04
C LEU A 2 6.75 9.83 34.93
N ASN A 3 7.16 11.01 34.45
CA ASN A 3 7.19 12.26 35.24
C ASN A 3 5.97 13.17 35.07
N ASN A 4 5.02 12.86 34.18
CA ASN A 4 3.82 13.70 33.96
C ASN A 4 2.55 13.03 34.51
N SER A 5 2.56 12.69 35.81
CA SER A 5 1.42 12.06 36.49
C SER A 5 0.12 12.86 36.31
N ASN A 6 0.23 14.19 36.23
CA ASN A 6 -0.90 15.09 36.07
C ASN A 6 -1.52 15.01 34.66
N ILE A 7 -0.69 15.01 33.60
CA ILE A 7 -1.17 14.96 32.21
C ILE A 7 -1.87 13.63 31.90
N GLY A 8 -1.33 12.52 32.42
CA GLY A 8 -1.94 11.21 32.26
C GLY A 8 -3.34 11.14 32.88
N LEU A 9 -3.49 11.64 34.10
CA LEU A 9 -4.78 11.71 34.78
C LEU A 9 -5.77 12.63 34.05
N THR A 10 -5.34 13.83 33.62
CA THR A 10 -6.19 14.74 32.84
C THR A 10 -6.70 14.08 31.56
N ARG A 11 -5.82 13.41 30.81
CA ARG A 11 -6.23 12.69 29.58
C ARG A 11 -7.16 11.53 29.86
N PHE A 12 -6.94 10.80 30.95
CA PHE A 12 -7.81 9.72 31.35
C PHE A 12 -9.22 10.23 31.72
N ASN A 13 -9.32 11.34 32.45
CA ASN A 13 -10.60 11.95 32.77
C ASN A 13 -11.37 12.39 31.53
N ILE A 14 -10.69 12.98 30.53
CA ILE A 14 -11.30 13.30 29.23
C ILE A 14 -11.86 12.05 28.55
N VAL A 15 -11.13 10.93 28.57
CA VAL A 15 -11.61 9.67 27.99
C VAL A 15 -12.86 9.16 28.71
N LEU A 16 -12.90 9.24 30.05
CA LEU A 16 -14.08 8.84 30.82
C LEU A 16 -15.29 9.70 30.51
N GLU A 17 -15.11 11.02 30.42
CA GLU A 17 -16.16 11.97 30.07
C GLU A 17 -16.72 11.66 28.67
N VAL A 18 -15.85 11.45 27.68
CA VAL A 18 -16.27 11.10 26.31
C VAL A 18 -17.02 9.76 26.29
N LEU A 19 -16.53 8.74 27.00
CA LEU A 19 -17.18 7.44 27.07
C LEU A 19 -18.54 7.49 27.76
N HIS A 20 -18.66 8.29 28.83
CA HIS A 20 -19.91 8.50 29.55
C HIS A 20 -20.93 9.21 28.67
N ASN A 21 -20.53 10.31 28.02
CA ASN A 21 -21.39 11.10 27.12
C ASN A 21 -21.85 10.27 25.90
N ALA A 22 -21.03 9.31 25.46
CA ALA A 22 -21.38 8.37 24.40
C ALA A 22 -22.17 7.13 24.90
N ASN A 23 -22.63 7.11 26.15
CA ASN A 23 -23.34 5.99 26.79
C ASN A 23 -22.60 4.65 26.74
N GLN A 24 -21.26 4.67 26.66
CA GLN A 24 -20.43 3.46 26.63
C GLN A 24 -20.10 2.95 28.05
N ILE A 25 -20.16 3.83 29.05
CA ILE A 25 -19.99 3.50 30.47
C ILE A 25 -21.02 4.24 31.31
N THR A 26 -21.39 3.67 32.46
CA THR A 26 -22.23 4.33 33.46
C THR A 26 -21.42 5.34 34.28
N GLU A 27 -22.07 6.35 34.84
CA GLU A 27 -21.47 7.30 35.81
C GLU A 27 -20.67 6.59 36.91
N THR A 28 -21.26 5.54 37.52
CA THR A 28 -20.57 4.77 38.58
C THR A 28 -19.28 4.08 38.13
N VAL A 29 -19.15 3.76 36.83
CA VAL A 29 -17.93 3.15 36.26
C VAL A 29 -16.90 4.23 35.95
N ALA A 30 -17.35 5.43 35.55
CA ALA A 30 -16.47 6.57 35.35
C ALA A 30 -15.81 6.99 36.67
N GLU A 31 -16.60 7.19 37.73
CA GLU A 31 -16.11 7.53 39.07
C GLU A 31 -15.13 6.47 39.61
N ARG A 32 -15.56 5.19 39.64
CA ARG A 32 -14.70 4.09 40.09
C ARG A 32 -13.46 3.93 39.22
N GLY A 33 -13.53 4.23 37.93
CA GLY A 33 -12.39 4.24 37.01
C GLY A 33 -11.34 5.27 37.44
N THR A 34 -11.78 6.49 37.76
CA THR A 34 -10.92 7.57 38.28
C THR A 34 -10.26 7.17 39.59
N ASP A 35 -11.04 6.65 40.55
CA ASP A 35 -10.55 6.19 41.85
C ASP A 35 -9.52 5.06 41.73
N GLN A 36 -9.66 4.22 40.71
CA GLN A 36 -8.75 3.11 40.44
C GLN A 36 -7.48 3.54 39.70
N TYR A 37 -7.51 4.64 38.95
CA TYR A 37 -6.41 5.05 38.07
C TYR A 37 -5.13 5.45 38.83
N VAL A 38 -5.24 6.36 39.80
CA VAL A 38 -4.07 6.86 40.55
C VAL A 38 -3.41 5.74 41.36
N PRO A 39 -4.16 4.91 42.12
CA PRO A 39 -3.56 3.81 42.87
C PRO A 39 -2.99 2.70 41.99
N PHE A 40 -3.56 2.47 40.79
CA PHE A 40 -2.99 1.55 39.80
C PHE A 40 -1.61 2.05 39.37
N TRP A 41 -1.48 3.34 39.06
CA TRP A 41 -0.22 3.92 38.60
C TRP A 41 0.87 3.90 39.66
N SER A 42 0.54 4.14 40.92
CA SER A 42 1.49 4.01 42.04
C SER A 42 2.02 2.58 42.16
N VAL A 43 1.15 1.57 42.06
CA VAL A 43 1.56 0.15 42.12
C VAL A 43 2.44 -0.25 40.94
N VAL A 44 2.12 0.25 39.74
CA VAL A 44 2.89 -0.01 38.53
C VAL A 44 4.29 0.61 38.62
N LYS A 45 4.39 1.85 39.13
CA LYS A 45 5.68 2.54 39.35
C LYS A 45 6.57 1.80 40.34
N GLU A 46 6.01 1.30 41.44
CA GLU A 46 6.77 0.62 42.48
C GLU A 46 7.26 -0.77 42.07
N LYS A 47 6.45 -1.51 41.30
CA LYS A 47 6.73 -2.93 41.01
C LYS A 47 7.36 -3.18 39.64
N ASN A 48 7.09 -2.31 38.67
CA ASN A 48 7.36 -2.59 37.26
C ASN A 48 8.05 -1.42 36.52
N PRO A 49 9.03 -0.68 37.12
CA PRO A 49 9.66 0.45 36.43
C PRO A 49 10.36 0.00 35.13
N ASN A 50 11.07 -1.13 35.18
CA ASN A 50 11.82 -1.66 34.05
C ASN A 50 10.90 -2.25 32.96
N GLU A 51 9.70 -2.74 33.29
CA GLU A 51 8.81 -3.32 32.25
C GLU A 51 8.33 -2.25 31.27
N PHE A 52 8.16 -0.99 31.70
CA PHE A 52 7.79 0.11 30.82
C PHE A 52 8.96 0.56 29.94
N GLU A 53 10.18 0.61 30.49
CA GLU A 53 11.37 0.92 29.70
C GLU A 53 11.65 -0.17 28.67
N ILE A 54 11.51 -1.44 29.05
CA ILE A 54 11.59 -2.58 28.14
C ILE A 54 10.47 -2.51 27.10
N PHE A 55 9.23 -2.15 27.47
CA PHE A 55 8.14 -2.00 26.50
C PHE A 55 8.37 -0.88 25.48
N LEU A 56 9.03 0.20 25.90
CA LEU A 56 9.35 1.33 25.04
C LEU A 56 10.63 1.12 24.21
N SER A 57 11.37 0.03 24.42
CA SER A 57 12.57 -0.27 23.64
C SER A 57 12.22 -0.83 22.26
N ASP A 58 13.13 -0.61 21.30
CA ASP A 58 12.98 -1.11 19.93
C ASP A 58 13.02 -2.65 19.83
N GLU A 59 13.45 -3.32 20.92
CA GLU A 59 13.53 -4.79 21.01
C GLU A 59 12.20 -5.42 21.50
N CYS A 60 11.23 -4.61 21.93
CA CYS A 60 9.99 -5.14 22.47
C CYS A 60 9.01 -5.59 21.38
N ASN A 61 8.71 -6.88 21.37
CA ASN A 61 7.68 -7.46 20.49
C ASN A 61 6.29 -7.56 21.14
N LEU A 62 6.10 -7.00 22.33
CA LEU A 62 4.80 -7.04 23.02
C LEU A 62 3.84 -6.04 22.41
N LYS A 63 2.63 -6.50 22.10
CA LYS A 63 1.53 -5.61 21.73
C LYS A 63 1.00 -4.85 22.96
N LEU A 64 0.51 -3.64 22.74
CA LEU A 64 -0.04 -2.76 23.77
C LEU A 64 -1.15 -3.42 24.61
N ASP A 65 -2.07 -4.12 23.94
CA ASP A 65 -3.16 -4.88 24.55
C ASP A 65 -2.64 -5.99 25.47
N ASN A 66 -1.67 -6.79 25.00
CA ASN A 66 -1.03 -7.84 25.78
C ASN A 66 -0.27 -7.29 27.00
N PHE A 67 0.42 -6.17 26.82
CA PHE A 67 1.16 -5.50 27.89
C PHE A 67 0.22 -5.05 29.02
N TYR A 68 -0.82 -4.26 28.70
CA TYR A 68 -1.80 -3.82 29.69
C TYR A 68 -2.64 -4.97 30.24
N TYR A 69 -2.92 -6.00 29.43
CA TYR A 69 -3.54 -7.23 29.94
C TYR A 69 -2.65 -7.86 31.01
N GLY A 70 -1.34 -7.98 30.80
CA GLY A 70 -0.41 -8.50 31.80
C GLY A 70 -0.46 -7.72 33.12
N LEU A 71 -0.48 -6.39 33.05
CA LEU A 71 -0.53 -5.51 34.24
C LEU A 71 -1.87 -5.58 34.98
N LEU A 72 -2.98 -5.46 34.24
CA LEU A 72 -4.32 -5.36 34.82
C LEU A 72 -4.92 -6.75 35.14
N SER A 73 -4.49 -7.81 34.45
CA SER A 73 -4.92 -9.18 34.72
C SER A 73 -4.25 -9.81 35.95
N LYS A 74 -2.97 -9.50 36.24
CA LYS A 74 -2.29 -9.96 37.46
C LYS A 74 -3.03 -9.49 38.73
N ALA A 75 -3.75 -8.37 38.64
CA ALA A 75 -4.59 -7.84 39.71
C ALA A 75 -6.03 -8.42 39.77
N LYS A 76 -6.42 -9.31 38.83
CA LYS A 76 -7.75 -9.94 38.80
C LYS A 76 -8.10 -10.70 40.08
N LYS A 77 -7.10 -11.27 40.77
CA LYS A 77 -7.32 -12.00 42.04
C LYS A 77 -7.97 -11.15 43.14
N LYS A 78 -7.96 -9.81 43.03
CA LYS A 78 -8.53 -8.89 44.03
C LYS A 78 -9.70 -8.03 43.51
N LYS A 79 -10.16 -8.21 42.26
CA LYS A 79 -11.14 -7.31 41.58
C LYS A 79 -10.80 -5.80 41.66
N LYS A 80 -9.55 -5.47 42.03
CA LYS A 80 -9.16 -4.12 42.48
C LYS A 80 -9.28 -3.06 41.38
N TRP A 81 -9.10 -3.47 40.12
CA TRP A 81 -9.07 -2.58 38.96
C TRP A 81 -10.13 -2.93 37.92
N LYS A 82 -11.30 -3.43 38.36
CA LYS A 82 -12.33 -3.97 37.46
C LYS A 82 -12.87 -2.88 36.51
N ASP A 83 -13.23 -1.73 37.04
CA ASP A 83 -13.84 -0.62 36.29
C ASP A 83 -12.80 0.07 35.39
N LEU A 84 -11.58 0.26 35.90
CA LEU A 84 -10.44 0.73 35.10
C LEU A 84 -10.17 -0.21 33.92
N TRP A 85 -10.18 -1.53 34.15
CA TRP A 85 -9.98 -2.50 33.07
C TRP A 85 -11.11 -2.48 32.04
N GLN A 86 -12.35 -2.24 32.46
CA GLN A 86 -13.47 -2.07 31.54
C GLN A 86 -13.25 -0.89 30.60
N VAL A 87 -12.82 0.25 31.13
CA VAL A 87 -12.50 1.45 30.33
C VAL A 87 -11.35 1.16 29.35
N VAL A 88 -10.27 0.52 29.82
CA VAL A 88 -9.12 0.18 28.95
C VAL A 88 -9.51 -0.76 27.81
N LYS A 89 -10.40 -1.73 28.04
CA LYS A 89 -10.93 -2.57 26.96
C LYS A 89 -11.65 -1.76 25.89
N LEU A 90 -12.48 -0.79 26.30
CA LEU A 90 -13.19 0.08 25.36
C LEU A 90 -12.19 0.84 24.48
N CYS A 91 -11.09 1.33 25.06
CA CYS A 91 -10.02 1.98 24.31
C CYS A 91 -9.35 1.06 23.27
N PHE A 92 -9.23 -0.25 23.54
CA PHE A 92 -8.61 -1.21 22.61
C PHE A 92 -9.53 -1.71 21.50
N ILE A 93 -10.85 -1.61 21.68
CA ILE A 93 -11.82 -2.01 20.65
C ILE A 93 -12.20 -0.85 19.72
N PHE A 94 -11.80 0.38 20.04
CA PHE A 94 -12.02 1.50 19.15
C PHE A 94 -11.39 1.23 17.79
N SER A 95 -12.16 1.49 16.74
CA SER A 95 -11.66 1.38 15.37
C SER A 95 -10.56 2.40 15.22
N HIS A 96 -9.32 1.92 15.26
CA HIS A 96 -8.16 2.71 14.90
C HIS A 96 -8.14 2.80 13.37
N GLY A 97 -9.06 3.60 12.81
CA GLY A 97 -9.07 3.93 11.39
C GLY A 97 -7.68 4.41 11.01
N ASN A 98 -7.01 3.64 10.17
CA ASN A 98 -5.62 3.76 9.72
C ASN A 98 -4.50 3.11 10.54
N ALA A 99 -4.68 2.57 11.76
CA ALA A 99 -3.52 1.99 12.47
C ALA A 99 -2.89 0.79 11.74
N SER A 100 -3.69 -0.03 11.05
CA SER A 100 -3.16 -1.12 10.24
C SER A 100 -2.46 -0.63 8.97
N VAL A 101 -2.93 0.50 8.40
CA VAL A 101 -2.36 1.14 7.21
C VAL A 101 -1.07 1.88 7.57
N GLU A 102 -1.06 2.64 8.66
CA GLU A 102 0.09 3.34 9.23
C GLU A 102 1.17 2.37 9.70
N ARG A 103 0.80 1.22 10.28
CA ARG A 103 1.76 0.13 10.54
C ARG A 103 2.38 -0.38 9.23
N GLY A 104 1.57 -0.51 8.18
CA GLY A 104 2.07 -0.81 6.83
C GLY A 104 3.06 0.25 6.32
N PHE A 105 2.76 1.53 6.51
CA PHE A 105 3.65 2.64 6.13
C PHE A 105 4.95 2.66 6.94
N SER A 106 4.91 2.41 8.25
CA SER A 106 6.11 2.35 9.09
C SER A 106 7.04 1.21 8.66
N VAL A 107 6.49 0.01 8.42
CA VAL A 107 7.29 -1.13 7.91
C VAL A 107 7.82 -0.84 6.50
N ASN A 108 7.02 -0.19 5.64
CA ASN A 108 7.48 0.19 4.31
C ASN A 108 8.60 1.24 4.37
N LYS A 109 8.53 2.21 5.30
CA LYS A 109 9.58 3.22 5.50
C LYS A 109 10.94 2.58 5.82
N THR A 110 10.96 1.50 6.59
CA THR A 110 12.21 0.76 6.88
C THR A 110 12.78 -0.01 5.69
N ILE A 111 11.96 -0.32 4.68
CA ILE A 111 12.36 -1.11 3.51
C ILE A 111 12.68 -0.22 2.31
N LEU A 112 12.05 0.96 2.23
CA LEU A 112 12.22 1.90 1.13
C LEU A 112 13.61 2.53 1.15
N VAL A 113 14.31 2.41 0.03
CA VAL A 113 15.57 3.10 -0.27
C VAL A 113 15.34 4.00 -1.49
N GLU A 114 16.02 5.14 -1.55
CA GLU A 114 15.94 6.03 -2.70
C GLU A 114 16.40 5.34 -4.00
N ASN A 115 15.80 5.70 -5.13
CA ASN A 115 16.10 5.16 -6.46
C ASN A 115 15.85 3.65 -6.64
N LEU A 116 15.02 3.04 -5.80
CA LEU A 116 14.70 1.63 -5.89
C LEU A 116 13.65 1.37 -6.99
N LYS A 117 13.93 0.42 -7.90
CA LYS A 117 12.94 -0.04 -8.88
C LYS A 117 11.84 -0.86 -8.20
N GLU A 118 10.63 -0.83 -8.75
CA GLU A 118 9.46 -1.57 -8.22
C GLU A 118 9.77 -3.06 -8.00
N GLN A 119 10.40 -3.73 -8.97
CA GLN A 119 10.78 -5.14 -8.85
C GLN A 119 11.75 -5.39 -7.69
N SER A 120 12.68 -4.46 -7.43
CA SER A 120 13.57 -4.56 -6.28
C SER A 120 12.78 -4.43 -4.98
N LEU A 121 11.78 -3.54 -4.92
CA LEU A 121 10.93 -3.34 -3.73
C LEU A 121 10.14 -4.61 -3.40
N ILE A 122 9.51 -5.19 -4.41
CA ILE A 122 8.71 -6.42 -4.27
C ILE A 122 9.60 -7.56 -3.75
N ASN A 123 10.80 -7.72 -4.31
CA ASN A 123 11.72 -8.79 -3.89
C ASN A 123 12.26 -8.56 -2.47
N GLN A 124 12.61 -7.33 -2.11
CA GLN A 124 13.05 -6.99 -0.76
C GLN A 124 11.92 -7.22 0.26
N ARG A 125 10.68 -6.90 -0.11
CA ARG A 125 9.52 -7.14 0.73
C ARG A 125 9.27 -8.63 0.95
N ARG A 126 9.36 -9.45 -0.11
CA ARG A 126 9.27 -10.93 0.00
C ARG A 126 10.31 -11.50 0.94
N ALA A 127 11.56 -11.02 0.85
CA ALA A 127 12.63 -11.46 1.74
C ALA A 127 12.34 -11.06 3.21
N TYR A 128 11.94 -9.81 3.44
CA TYR A 128 11.60 -9.31 4.78
C TYR A 128 10.46 -10.10 5.43
N ASP A 129 9.36 -10.30 4.69
CA ASP A 129 8.19 -11.03 5.21
C ASP A 129 8.54 -12.50 5.50
N GLY A 130 9.38 -13.13 4.68
CA GLY A 130 9.89 -14.48 4.91
C GLY A 130 10.75 -14.59 6.18
N ILE A 131 11.68 -13.66 6.40
CA ILE A 131 12.51 -13.62 7.62
C ILE A 131 11.63 -13.38 8.86
N LYS A 132 10.67 -12.46 8.74
CA LYS A 132 9.73 -12.15 9.82
C LYS A 132 8.85 -13.34 10.18
N PHE A 133 8.38 -14.09 9.18
CA PHE A 133 7.61 -15.31 9.40
C PHE A 133 8.41 -16.37 10.18
N LEU A 134 9.72 -16.47 9.94
CA LEU A 134 10.62 -17.36 10.68
C LEU A 134 10.98 -16.85 12.09
N GLY A 135 10.49 -15.67 12.49
CA GLY A 135 10.72 -15.12 13.82
C GLY A 135 12.07 -14.41 13.98
N GLY A 136 12.74 -14.06 12.88
CA GLY A 136 14.01 -13.32 12.90
C GLY A 136 15.10 -13.96 12.04
N VAL A 137 16.22 -13.23 11.89
CA VAL A 137 17.35 -13.66 11.04
C VAL A 137 18.05 -14.89 11.59
N GLU A 138 18.11 -15.03 12.92
CA GLU A 138 18.77 -16.16 13.59
C GLU A 138 18.12 -17.52 13.26
N ASN A 139 16.82 -17.50 12.95
CA ASN A 139 16.05 -18.70 12.63
C ASN A 139 16.12 -19.07 11.14
N VAL A 140 16.86 -18.31 10.33
CA VAL A 140 16.99 -18.55 8.89
C VAL A 140 18.15 -19.52 8.64
N SER A 141 17.83 -20.78 8.33
CA SER A 141 18.84 -21.76 7.94
C SER A 141 19.47 -21.40 6.58
N ILE A 142 20.78 -21.19 6.54
CA ILE A 142 21.51 -20.90 5.30
C ILE A 142 21.67 -22.18 4.48
N THR A 143 20.93 -22.29 3.38
CA THR A 143 21.00 -23.46 2.50
C THR A 143 22.06 -23.30 1.41
N LYS A 144 22.60 -24.43 0.90
CA LYS A 144 23.52 -24.43 -0.25
C LYS A 144 22.94 -23.73 -1.48
N ARG A 145 21.62 -23.82 -1.69
CA ARG A 145 20.91 -23.16 -2.79
C ARG A 145 20.98 -21.63 -2.68
N MET A 146 20.84 -21.08 -1.47
CA MET A 146 20.97 -19.64 -1.23
C MET A 146 22.39 -19.15 -1.55
N LEU A 147 23.41 -19.91 -1.13
CA LEU A 147 24.81 -19.59 -1.41
C LEU A 147 25.10 -19.59 -2.93
N LEU A 148 24.59 -20.59 -3.65
CA LEU A 148 24.72 -20.65 -5.11
C LEU A 148 23.98 -19.50 -5.80
N ALA A 149 22.77 -19.17 -5.36
CA ALA A 149 22.00 -18.05 -5.89
C ALA A 149 22.71 -16.71 -5.68
N ALA A 150 23.28 -16.48 -4.49
CA ALA A 150 24.06 -15.29 -4.18
C ALA A 150 25.32 -15.17 -5.06
N ARG A 151 26.06 -16.26 -5.23
CA ARG A 151 27.24 -16.30 -6.12
C ARG A 151 26.88 -16.00 -7.58
N GLY A 152 25.74 -16.50 -8.05
CA GLY A 152 25.26 -16.29 -9.42
C GLY A 152 24.54 -14.96 -9.68
N ALA A 153 24.19 -14.20 -8.64
CA ALA A 153 23.31 -13.04 -8.75
C ALA A 153 23.80 -11.99 -9.75
N ARG A 154 25.10 -11.69 -9.75
CA ARG A 154 25.70 -10.72 -10.68
C ARG A 154 25.60 -11.17 -12.14
N HIS A 155 25.80 -12.45 -12.41
CA HIS A 155 25.67 -13.02 -13.75
C HIS A 155 24.21 -12.94 -14.22
N LEU A 156 23.26 -13.38 -13.38
CA LEU A 156 21.83 -13.31 -13.67
C LEU A 156 21.37 -11.88 -13.96
N TYR A 157 21.85 -10.91 -13.17
CA TYR A 157 21.55 -9.50 -13.40
C TYR A 157 22.02 -9.00 -14.77
N ARG A 158 23.28 -9.31 -15.14
CA ARG A 158 23.82 -8.93 -16.46
C ARG A 158 23.05 -9.57 -17.60
N ALA A 159 22.71 -10.86 -17.48
CA ALA A 159 21.91 -11.56 -18.47
C ALA A 159 20.51 -10.93 -18.62
N ASP A 160 19.90 -10.51 -17.51
CA ASP A 160 18.59 -9.83 -17.53
C ASP A 160 18.66 -8.45 -18.21
N LEU A 161 19.74 -7.68 -17.99
CA LEU A 161 19.94 -6.41 -18.69
C LEU A 161 20.03 -6.61 -20.21
N VAL A 162 20.87 -7.54 -20.67
CA VAL A 162 21.01 -7.85 -22.11
C VAL A 162 19.68 -8.29 -22.71
N ARG A 163 18.92 -9.12 -21.97
CA ARG A 163 17.60 -9.57 -22.39
C ARG A 163 16.61 -8.41 -22.53
N LYS A 164 16.59 -7.47 -21.58
CA LYS A 164 15.75 -6.27 -21.63
C LYS A 164 16.09 -5.39 -22.82
N GLU A 165 17.38 -5.10 -23.03
CA GLU A 165 17.83 -4.31 -24.19
C GLU A 165 17.40 -4.95 -25.52
N PHE A 166 17.50 -6.28 -25.63
CA PHE A 166 17.04 -6.99 -26.82
C PHE A 166 15.53 -6.87 -27.02
N LEU A 167 14.74 -7.03 -25.96
CA LEU A 167 13.29 -6.90 -26.01
C LEU A 167 12.86 -5.48 -26.37
N ASP A 168 13.49 -4.46 -25.81
CA ASP A 168 13.20 -3.05 -26.10
C ASP A 168 13.50 -2.72 -27.56
N LYS A 169 14.65 -3.18 -28.09
CA LYS A 169 14.98 -3.02 -29.52
C LYS A 169 13.97 -3.72 -30.41
N LYS A 170 13.52 -4.92 -30.05
CA LYS A 170 12.51 -5.67 -30.81
C LYS A 170 11.13 -4.98 -30.77
N ALA A 171 10.74 -4.45 -29.62
CA ALA A 171 9.50 -3.69 -29.45
C ALA A 171 9.51 -2.41 -30.30
N SER A 172 10.60 -1.63 -30.26
CA SER A 172 10.78 -0.42 -31.07
C SER A 172 10.64 -0.70 -32.56
N LYS A 173 11.36 -1.71 -33.08
CA LYS A 173 11.27 -2.13 -34.49
C LYS A 173 9.85 -2.57 -34.87
N THR A 174 9.16 -3.27 -33.98
CA THR A 174 7.78 -3.72 -34.23
C THR A 174 6.83 -2.52 -34.29
N GLN A 175 7.02 -1.53 -33.43
CA GLN A 175 6.21 -0.31 -33.42
C GLN A 175 6.46 0.55 -34.67
N GLU A 176 7.72 0.70 -35.09
CA GLU A 176 8.08 1.40 -36.34
C GLU A 176 7.46 0.71 -37.55
N LYS A 177 7.55 -0.62 -37.63
CA LYS A 177 6.93 -1.40 -38.72
C LYS A 177 5.42 -1.17 -38.79
N LYS A 178 4.73 -1.19 -37.64
CA LYS A 178 3.29 -0.91 -37.58
C LYS A 178 2.94 0.52 -38.03
N LYS A 179 3.76 1.52 -37.69
CA LYS A 179 3.55 2.91 -38.16
C LYS A 179 3.65 2.99 -39.68
N ILE A 180 4.69 2.40 -40.26
CA ILE A 180 4.91 2.39 -41.72
C ILE A 180 3.77 1.65 -42.43
N GLU A 181 3.32 0.50 -41.90
CA GLU A 181 2.19 -0.25 -42.46
C GLU A 181 0.89 0.56 -42.44
N ASN A 182 0.63 1.28 -41.35
CA ASN A 182 -0.53 2.16 -41.24
C ASN A 182 -0.46 3.33 -42.23
N GLU A 183 0.70 3.98 -42.37
CA GLU A 183 0.91 5.06 -43.34
C GLU A 183 0.74 4.56 -44.78
N LEU A 184 1.28 3.38 -45.12
CA LEU A 184 1.07 2.75 -46.42
C LEU A 184 -0.41 2.50 -46.70
N GLN A 185 -1.16 1.94 -45.74
CA GLN A 185 -2.59 1.71 -45.90
C GLN A 185 -3.37 3.00 -46.11
N GLN A 186 -3.03 4.07 -45.38
CA GLN A 186 -3.64 5.39 -45.57
C GLN A 186 -3.40 5.91 -46.99
N LEU A 187 -2.16 5.84 -47.49
CA LEU A 187 -1.82 6.27 -48.85
C LEU A 187 -2.52 5.43 -49.92
N TYR A 188 -2.62 4.10 -49.74
CA TYR A 188 -3.38 3.25 -50.67
C TYR A 188 -4.86 3.62 -50.71
N ASN A 189 -5.47 3.89 -49.55
CA ASN A 189 -6.87 4.29 -49.47
C ASN A 189 -7.11 5.67 -50.11
N GLN A 190 -6.22 6.64 -49.87
CA GLN A 190 -6.27 7.95 -50.53
C GLN A 190 -6.14 7.82 -52.05
N LYS A 191 -5.17 7.04 -52.53
CA LYS A 191 -4.99 6.78 -53.97
C LYS A 191 -6.24 6.14 -54.59
N LYS A 192 -6.87 5.19 -53.90
CA LYS A 192 -8.11 4.55 -54.36
C LYS A 192 -9.26 5.55 -54.42
N LYS A 193 -9.40 6.42 -53.42
CA LYS A 193 -10.44 7.46 -53.37
C LYS A 193 -10.31 8.43 -54.54
N ILE A 194 -9.10 8.95 -54.79
CA ILE A 194 -8.83 9.86 -55.92
C ILE A 194 -9.16 9.18 -57.26
N ARG A 195 -8.85 7.90 -57.42
CA ARG A 195 -9.16 7.16 -58.65
C ARG A 195 -10.67 7.06 -58.89
N LEU A 196 -11.44 6.74 -57.85
CA LEU A 196 -12.90 6.69 -57.92
C LEU A 196 -13.51 8.07 -58.21
N GLU A 197 -12.95 9.15 -57.65
CA GLU A 197 -13.40 10.52 -57.92
C GLU A 197 -13.13 10.90 -59.39
N LYS A 198 -11.93 10.57 -59.92
CA LYS A 198 -11.61 10.77 -61.34
C LYS A 198 -12.55 10.00 -62.28
N GLU A 199 -12.80 8.72 -61.99
CA GLU A 199 -13.70 7.90 -62.81
C GLU A 199 -15.13 8.48 -62.83
N LYS A 200 -15.61 9.03 -61.71
CA LYS A 200 -16.91 9.73 -61.65
C LYS A 200 -16.91 11.02 -62.46
N GLU A 201 -15.89 11.86 -62.30
CA GLU A 201 -15.77 13.10 -63.07
C GLU A 201 -15.71 12.82 -64.58
N GLU A 202 -14.97 11.78 -65.00
CA GLU A 202 -14.93 11.34 -66.39
C GLU A 202 -16.33 10.97 -66.90
N THR A 203 -17.10 10.17 -66.15
CA THR A 203 -18.48 9.82 -66.55
C THR A 203 -19.41 11.04 -66.62
N GLU A 204 -19.28 12.00 -65.69
CA GLU A 204 -20.08 13.23 -65.73
C GLU A 204 -19.72 14.11 -66.95
N PHE A 205 -18.44 14.15 -67.34
CA PHE A 205 -18.02 14.85 -68.55
C PHE A 205 -18.53 14.16 -69.82
N GLU A 206 -18.47 12.83 -69.88
CA GLU A 206 -19.01 12.04 -71.00
C GLU A 206 -20.51 12.27 -71.17
N GLU A 207 -21.30 12.22 -70.09
CA GLU A 207 -22.74 12.51 -70.12
C GLU A 207 -23.04 13.93 -70.61
N LYS A 208 -22.27 14.93 -70.14
CA LYS A 208 -22.41 16.32 -70.60
C LYS A 208 -22.09 16.47 -72.09
N ILE A 209 -21.01 15.83 -72.56
CA ILE A 209 -20.65 15.84 -73.98
C ILE A 209 -21.77 15.22 -74.82
N GLN A 210 -22.28 14.05 -74.42
CA GLN A 210 -23.35 13.35 -75.13
C GLN A 210 -24.64 14.18 -75.20
N ASN A 211 -25.06 14.79 -74.09
CA ASN A 211 -26.22 15.69 -74.06
C ASN A 211 -26.05 16.90 -75.01
N LEU A 212 -24.85 17.51 -75.03
CA LEU A 212 -24.57 18.63 -75.94
C LEU A 212 -24.54 18.20 -77.41
N GLU A 213 -24.03 17.00 -77.71
CA GLU A 213 -24.06 16.42 -79.06
C GLU A 213 -25.48 16.13 -79.55
N GLU A 214 -26.34 15.59 -78.68
CA GLU A 214 -27.76 15.37 -78.99
C GLU A 214 -28.50 16.69 -79.22
N THR A 215 -28.26 17.68 -78.36
CA THR A 215 -28.83 19.03 -78.52
C THR A 215 -28.37 19.66 -79.85
N ARG A 216 -27.08 19.52 -80.20
CA ARG A 216 -26.53 20.00 -81.48
C ARG A 216 -27.18 19.31 -82.68
N LYS A 217 -27.45 18.00 -82.62
CA LYS A 217 -28.15 17.27 -83.68
C LYS A 217 -29.61 17.73 -83.85
N SER A 218 -30.28 18.12 -82.76
CA SER A 218 -31.67 18.60 -82.82
C SER A 218 -31.84 20.01 -83.42
N LEU A 219 -30.74 20.78 -83.50
CA LEU A 219 -30.70 22.15 -84.02
C LEU A 219 -30.27 22.25 -85.50
N LEU A 220 -29.90 21.13 -86.12
CA LEU A 220 -29.52 21.01 -87.53
C LEU A 220 -30.61 20.28 -88.31
#